data_AF-A0A0M9E010-F1
#
_entry.id   AF-A0A0M9E010-F1
#
_cell.length_a   1.000
_cell.length_b   1.000
_cell.length_c   1.000
_cell.angle_alpha   90.00
_cell.angle_beta   90.00
_cell.angle_gamma   90.00
#
_symmetry.space_group_name_H-M   'P 1'
#
loop_
_entity.id
_entity.type
_entity.pdbx_description
1 polymer ?
#
loop_
_entity_poly.entity_id
_entity_poly.type
_entity_poly.pdbx_seq_one_letter_code
_entity_poly.pdbx_strand_id
1 'polypeptide(L)'
;MKFSLNWLKDYVDVNIDTKELDHRLTMSGMEVEKIVKLGDDQIFDLEVTPNRADCLSILGLAREVAAVLGLPAKLSIPDLNVDSTEPCDIQIDDLEKKHEKILEKALKQIEDRRYEQELVSQGVKDIVKLAIVFCGKKLWLKYA
;
A
#
# COMPACT_ATOMS: atom_id res chain seq x y z
N MET A 1 -6.25 1.04 14.84
CA MET A 1 -6.95 1.75 13.75
C MET A 1 -8.42 1.54 13.97
N LYS A 2 -9.21 2.62 13.98
CA LYS A 2 -10.66 2.52 14.14
C LYS A 2 -11.38 2.61 12.80
N PHE A 3 -12.36 1.77 12.57
CA PHE A 3 -13.20 1.84 11.38
C PHE A 3 -14.67 1.54 11.67
N SER A 4 -15.56 2.09 10.83
CA SER A 4 -17.00 1.87 10.86
C SER A 4 -17.36 0.64 10.02
N LEU A 5 -18.16 -0.27 10.59
CA LEU A 5 -18.70 -1.41 9.85
C LEU A 5 -19.64 -0.95 8.73
N ASN A 6 -20.41 0.11 8.95
CA ASN A 6 -21.29 0.66 7.92
C ASN A 6 -20.49 1.22 6.73
N TRP A 7 -19.37 1.92 6.96
CA TRP A 7 -18.50 2.35 5.86
C TRP A 7 -17.84 1.17 5.13
N LEU A 8 -17.46 0.12 5.85
CA LEU A 8 -16.90 -1.08 5.23
C LEU A 8 -17.90 -1.74 4.27
N LYS A 9 -19.20 -1.70 4.60
CA LYS A 9 -20.29 -2.28 3.78
C LYS A 9 -20.47 -1.59 2.42
N ASP A 10 -20.01 -0.35 2.27
CA ASP A 10 -20.00 0.32 0.96
C ASP A 10 -19.04 -0.37 -0.02
N TYR A 11 -18.01 -1.07 0.50
CA TYR A 11 -16.97 -1.71 -0.29
C TYR A 11 -17.07 -3.24 -0.31
N VAL A 12 -17.69 -3.89 0.67
CA VAL A 12 -17.81 -5.36 0.74
C VAL A 12 -19.15 -5.76 1.34
N ASP A 13 -19.84 -6.75 0.75
CA ASP A 13 -21.13 -7.25 1.26
C ASP A 13 -20.98 -8.14 2.50
N VAL A 14 -20.64 -7.52 3.63
CA VAL A 14 -20.46 -8.21 4.92
C VAL A 14 -21.83 -8.55 5.54
N ASN A 15 -22.24 -9.81 5.39
CA ASN A 15 -23.50 -10.36 5.91
C ASN A 15 -23.34 -11.31 7.11
N ILE A 16 -22.15 -11.35 7.70
CA ILE A 16 -21.87 -12.15 8.90
C ILE A 16 -22.04 -11.30 10.17
N ASP A 17 -22.20 -11.98 11.30
CA ASP A 17 -22.23 -11.29 12.59
C ASP A 17 -20.85 -10.71 12.95
N THR A 18 -20.83 -9.75 13.88
CA THR A 18 -19.58 -9.06 14.22
C THR A 18 -18.60 -9.88 15.03
N LYS A 19 -19.04 -10.91 15.75
CA LYS A 19 -18.13 -11.80 16.46
C LYS A 19 -17.43 -12.74 15.48
N GLU A 20 -18.14 -13.21 14.47
CA GLU A 20 -17.57 -13.98 13.38
C GLU A 20 -16.59 -13.12 12.57
N LEU A 21 -16.94 -11.86 12.28
CA LEU A 21 -16.02 -10.95 11.57
C LEU A 21 -14.73 -10.70 12.37
N ASP A 22 -14.88 -10.43 13.67
CA ASP A 22 -13.76 -10.32 14.61
C ASP A 22 -12.87 -11.56 14.59
N HIS A 23 -13.47 -12.73 14.78
CA HIS A 23 -12.74 -13.98 14.79
C HIS A 23 -11.95 -14.18 13.48
N ARG A 24 -12.56 -13.91 12.32
CA ARG A 24 -11.88 -14.08 11.04
C ARG A 24 -10.76 -13.08 10.79
N LEU A 25 -10.94 -11.83 11.18
CA LEU A 25 -9.88 -10.80 11.09
C LEU A 25 -8.70 -11.17 12.00
N THR A 26 -8.99 -11.59 13.23
CA THR A 26 -7.95 -12.02 14.16
C THR A 26 -7.19 -13.23 13.61
N MET A 27 -7.89 -14.21 13.01
CA MET A 27 -7.27 -15.37 12.37
C MET A 27 -6.48 -15.01 11.09
N SER A 28 -6.74 -13.88 10.45
CA SER A 28 -5.94 -13.36 9.32
C SER A 28 -4.75 -12.50 9.78
N GLY A 29 -4.51 -12.39 11.09
CA GLY A 29 -3.42 -11.60 11.68
C GLY A 29 -3.77 -10.13 11.87
N MET A 30 -5.05 -9.77 11.81
CA MET A 30 -5.58 -8.45 12.15
C MET A 30 -6.32 -8.52 13.49
N GLU A 31 -5.61 -8.36 14.58
CA GLU A 31 -6.19 -8.43 15.93
C GLU A 31 -7.20 -7.29 16.15
N VAL A 32 -8.42 -7.66 16.55
CA VAL A 32 -9.45 -6.69 16.96
C VAL A 32 -9.34 -6.49 18.47
N GLU A 33 -8.84 -5.32 18.88
CA GLU A 33 -8.70 -4.97 20.29
C GLU A 33 -10.09 -4.73 20.93
N LYS A 34 -10.98 -4.07 20.19
CA LYS A 34 -12.28 -3.66 20.73
C LYS A 34 -13.34 -3.45 19.66
N ILE A 35 -14.59 -3.74 20.00
CA ILE A 35 -15.76 -3.34 19.23
C ILE A 35 -16.66 -2.46 20.10
N VAL A 36 -17.00 -1.27 19.62
CA VAL A 36 -17.87 -0.31 20.28
C VAL A 36 -19.11 -0.10 19.43
N LYS A 37 -20.30 -0.25 20.04
CA LYS A 37 -21.55 0.13 19.41
C LYS A 37 -21.77 1.64 19.56
N LEU A 38 -21.99 2.33 18.44
CA LEU A 38 -22.28 3.77 18.41
C LEU A 38 -23.55 4.00 17.59
N GLY A 39 -24.68 4.19 18.27
CA GLY A 39 -25.99 4.21 17.62
C GLY A 39 -26.29 2.87 16.94
N ASP A 40 -26.57 2.93 15.63
CA ASP A 40 -26.82 1.76 14.78
C ASP A 40 -25.56 1.22 14.07
N ASP A 41 -24.38 1.79 14.36
CA ASP A 41 -23.11 1.37 13.79
C ASP A 41 -22.24 0.62 14.81
N GLN A 42 -21.28 -0.15 14.29
CA GLN A 42 -20.28 -0.86 15.07
C GLN A 42 -18.90 -0.40 14.64
N ILE A 43 -18.17 0.17 15.59
CA ILE A 43 -16.82 0.67 15.40
C ILE A 43 -15.84 -0.38 15.90
N PHE A 44 -15.00 -0.87 15.01
CA PHE A 44 -13.94 -1.83 15.30
C PHE A 44 -12.64 -1.07 15.53
N ASP A 45 -11.88 -1.46 16.54
CA ASP A 45 -10.51 -1.01 16.80
C ASP A 45 -9.55 -2.17 16.54
N LEU A 46 -8.70 -2.01 15.55
CA LEU A 46 -7.74 -3.00 15.06
C LEU A 46 -6.31 -2.66 15.48
N GLU A 47 -5.54 -3.63 15.93
CA GLU A 47 -4.09 -3.47 16.00
C GLU A 47 -3.47 -3.85 14.64
N VAL A 48 -2.95 -2.84 13.93
CA VAL A 48 -2.32 -3.04 12.62
C VAL A 48 -0.82 -3.14 12.81
N THR A 49 -0.24 -4.26 12.38
CA THR A 49 1.22 -4.48 12.46
C THR A 49 1.99 -3.51 11.56
N PRO A 50 3.23 -3.12 11.90
CA PRO A 50 4.01 -2.14 11.12
C PRO A 50 4.23 -2.52 9.65
N ASN A 51 4.23 -3.82 9.33
CA ASN A 51 4.44 -4.34 7.98
C ASN A 51 3.14 -4.43 7.14
N ARG A 52 1.99 -4.01 7.70
CA ARG A 52 0.66 -4.07 7.05
C ARG A 52 0.08 -2.66 6.86
N ALA A 53 0.88 -1.75 6.33
CA ALA A 53 0.47 -0.36 6.09
C ALA A 53 -0.70 -0.25 5.08
N ASP A 54 -0.88 -1.26 4.22
CA ASP A 54 -2.04 -1.40 3.33
C ASP A 54 -3.38 -1.36 4.09
N CYS A 55 -3.41 -1.94 5.28
CA CYS A 55 -4.59 -2.03 6.14
C CYS A 55 -4.84 -0.79 7.00
N LEU A 56 -4.08 0.29 6.85
CA LEU A 56 -4.31 1.57 7.53
C LEU A 56 -5.39 2.43 6.86
N SER A 57 -6.00 1.93 5.77
CA SER A 57 -7.07 2.60 5.03
C SER A 57 -8.31 1.72 4.94
N ILE A 58 -9.49 2.34 4.84
CA ILE A 58 -10.75 1.58 4.66
C ILE A 58 -10.74 0.74 3.37
N LEU A 59 -10.07 1.23 2.33
CA LEU A 59 -9.93 0.52 1.05
C LEU A 59 -9.07 -0.73 1.17
N GLY A 60 -7.93 -0.65 1.87
CA GLY A 60 -7.10 -1.82 2.12
C GLY A 60 -7.77 -2.83 3.04
N LEU A 61 -8.47 -2.34 4.08
CA LEU A 61 -9.27 -3.19 4.94
C LEU A 61 -10.40 -3.89 4.17
N ALA A 62 -11.08 -3.19 3.27
CA ALA A 62 -12.07 -3.79 2.38
C ALA A 62 -11.48 -4.92 1.52
N ARG A 63 -10.25 -4.77 1.02
CA ARG A 63 -9.56 -5.85 0.29
C ARG A 63 -9.29 -7.06 1.18
N GLU A 64 -8.78 -6.84 2.38
CA GLU A 64 -8.49 -7.91 3.34
C GLU A 64 -9.78 -8.65 3.71
N VAL A 65 -10.82 -7.92 4.10
CA VAL A 65 -12.12 -8.50 4.48
C VAL A 65 -12.73 -9.27 3.31
N ALA A 66 -12.70 -8.71 2.10
CA ALA A 66 -13.15 -9.41 0.90
C ALA A 66 -12.40 -10.73 0.69
N ALA A 67 -11.07 -10.73 0.83
CA ALA A 67 -10.25 -11.93 0.70
C ALA A 67 -10.56 -12.98 1.79
N VAL A 68 -10.66 -12.55 3.05
CA VAL A 68 -10.96 -13.41 4.21
C VAL A 68 -12.36 -14.03 4.14
N LEU A 69 -13.33 -13.32 3.56
CA LEU A 69 -14.69 -13.80 3.38
C LEU A 69 -14.91 -14.52 2.04
N GLY A 70 -13.94 -14.47 1.12
CA GLY A 70 -14.10 -15.01 -0.23
C GLY A 70 -15.15 -14.26 -1.06
N LEU A 71 -15.32 -12.96 -0.80
CA LEU A 71 -16.29 -12.09 -1.46
C LEU A 71 -15.61 -11.16 -2.46
N PRO A 72 -16.29 -10.71 -3.53
CA PRO A 72 -15.77 -9.67 -4.39
C PRO A 72 -15.78 -8.31 -3.67
N ALA A 73 -14.68 -7.57 -3.78
CA ALA A 73 -14.61 -6.19 -3.29
C ALA A 73 -15.20 -5.23 -4.34
N LYS A 74 -16.08 -4.31 -3.90
CA LYS A 74 -16.66 -3.21 -4.70
C LYS A 74 -15.68 -2.03 -4.77
N LEU A 75 -14.49 -2.28 -5.29
CA LEU A 75 -13.44 -1.27 -5.38
C LEU A 75 -13.31 -0.80 -6.83
N SER A 76 -13.51 0.50 -7.04
CA SER A 76 -13.15 1.12 -8.31
C SER A 76 -11.66 1.42 -8.30
N ILE A 77 -10.88 0.63 -9.05
CA ILE A 77 -9.48 0.97 -9.31
C ILE A 77 -9.51 2.00 -10.44
N PRO A 78 -9.03 3.24 -10.24
CA PRO A 78 -8.89 4.17 -11.35
C PRO A 78 -7.93 3.58 -12.37
N ASP A 79 -8.31 3.63 -13.65
CA ASP A 79 -7.39 3.26 -14.73
C ASP A 79 -6.18 4.17 -14.69
N LEU A 80 -5.05 3.62 -14.24
CA LEU A 80 -3.77 4.30 -14.24
C LEU A 80 -3.23 4.25 -15.68
N ASN A 81 -3.73 5.14 -16.54
CA ASN A 81 -3.14 5.32 -17.85
C ASN A 81 -1.84 6.14 -17.70
N VAL A 82 -0.75 5.47 -17.34
CA VAL A 82 0.56 6.09 -17.15
C VAL A 82 1.26 6.20 -18.51
N ASP A 83 0.76 7.10 -19.37
CA ASP A 83 1.40 7.48 -20.64
C ASP A 83 2.46 8.59 -20.44
N SER A 84 3.19 8.58 -19.31
CA SER A 84 4.23 9.59 -19.06
C SER A 84 5.61 9.03 -19.36
N THR A 85 6.02 9.09 -20.63
CA THR A 85 7.44 8.97 -21.02
C THR A 85 8.19 10.30 -20.88
N GLU A 86 7.49 11.38 -20.55
CA GLU A 86 8.09 12.71 -20.43
C GLU A 86 8.65 12.96 -19.02
N PRO A 87 9.90 13.45 -18.91
CA PRO A 87 10.46 13.83 -17.62
C PRO A 87 9.69 15.03 -17.04
N CYS A 88 9.14 14.88 -15.83
CA CYS A 88 8.59 15.99 -15.07
C CYS A 88 9.71 16.83 -14.44
N ASP A 89 9.80 18.10 -14.83
CA ASP A 89 10.62 19.09 -14.12
C ASP A 89 9.92 19.49 -12.80
N ILE A 90 10.27 18.80 -11.71
CA ILE A 90 9.78 19.15 -10.37
C ILE A 90 10.69 20.25 -9.79
N GLN A 91 10.15 21.45 -9.57
CA GLN A 91 10.84 22.50 -8.80
C GLN A 91 10.62 22.24 -7.31
N ILE A 92 11.68 21.92 -6.60
CA ILE A 92 11.67 21.79 -5.13
C ILE A 92 12.32 23.05 -4.58
N ASP A 93 11.52 23.91 -3.96
CA ASP A 93 11.97 25.21 -3.47
C ASP A 93 12.76 25.12 -2.15
N ASP A 94 12.74 23.97 -1.46
CA ASP A 94 13.51 23.80 -0.22
C ASP A 94 13.87 22.32 0.07
N LEU A 95 15.07 21.90 -0.34
CA LEU A 95 15.57 20.55 -0.10
C LEU A 95 16.58 20.60 1.05
N GLU A 96 16.13 20.29 2.27
CA GLU A 96 17.04 20.21 3.41
C GLU A 96 18.18 19.20 3.16
N LYS A 97 19.42 19.54 3.54
CA LYS A 97 20.63 18.71 3.35
C LYS A 97 20.51 17.24 3.79
N LYS A 98 19.59 16.93 4.72
CA LYS A 98 19.32 15.57 5.18
C LYS A 98 18.70 14.69 4.09
N HIS A 99 17.92 15.28 3.20
CA HIS A 99 17.25 14.57 2.11
C HIS A 99 18.22 14.24 0.96
N GLU A 100 19.24 15.08 0.72
CA GLU A 100 20.28 14.84 -0.30
C GLU A 100 21.05 13.53 -0.06
N LYS A 101 21.45 13.25 1.20
CA LYS A 101 22.13 11.99 1.56
C LYS A 101 21.26 10.74 1.40
N ILE A 102 19.96 10.87 1.60
CA ILE A 102 19.01 9.76 1.41
C ILE A 102 18.91 9.44 -0.09
N LEU A 103 18.86 10.48 -0.91
CA LEU A 103 18.82 10.36 -2.37
C LEU A 103 20.09 9.72 -2.93
N GLU A 104 21.28 10.14 -2.50
CA GLU A 104 22.55 9.51 -2.91
C GLU A 104 22.61 8.01 -2.55
N LYS A 105 22.10 7.62 -1.37
CA LYS A 105 22.03 6.20 -0.97
C LYS A 105 21.05 5.41 -1.84
N ALA A 106 19.88 5.97 -2.13
CA ALA A 106 18.89 5.34 -2.99
C ALA A 106 19.45 5.12 -4.41
N LEU A 107 20.17 6.10 -4.95
CA LEU A 107 20.84 5.99 -6.26
C LEU A 107 21.85 4.86 -6.31
N LYS A 108 22.72 4.80 -5.30
CA LYS A 108 23.73 3.75 -5.21
C LYS A 108 23.10 2.35 -5.10
N GLN A 109 21.94 2.22 -4.47
CA GLN A 109 21.18 0.96 -4.42
C GLN A 109 20.56 0.60 -5.77
N ILE A 110 20.01 1.58 -6.50
CA ILE A 110 19.46 1.38 -7.85
C ILE A 110 20.55 0.91 -8.82
N GLU A 111 21.73 1.53 -8.73
CA GLU A 111 22.90 1.21 -9.57
C GLU A 111 23.57 -0.12 -9.19
N ASP A 112 23.33 -0.64 -7.98
CA ASP A 112 23.85 -1.94 -7.55
C ASP A 112 23.18 -3.06 -8.36
N ARG A 113 23.95 -3.63 -9.29
CA ARG A 113 23.52 -4.70 -10.19
C ARG A 113 23.47 -6.07 -9.54
N ARG A 114 23.92 -6.23 -8.29
CA ARG A 114 23.90 -7.53 -7.60
C ARG A 114 22.48 -8.10 -7.48
N TYR A 115 21.52 -7.25 -7.14
CA TYR A 115 20.12 -7.67 -6.98
C TYR A 115 19.48 -8.09 -8.31
N GLU A 116 19.80 -7.41 -9.41
CA GLU A 116 19.37 -7.83 -10.75
C GLU A 116 19.97 -9.19 -11.13
N GLN A 117 21.26 -9.37 -10.90
CA GLN A 117 21.96 -10.62 -11.22
C GLN A 117 21.36 -11.80 -10.45
N GLU A 118 20.98 -11.57 -9.19
CA GLU A 118 20.33 -12.58 -8.34
C GLU A 118 18.92 -12.90 -8.84
N LEU A 119 18.09 -11.91 -9.16
CA LEU A 119 16.75 -12.12 -9.71
C LEU A 119 16.77 -12.83 -11.07
N VAL A 120 17.72 -12.47 -11.94
CA VAL A 120 17.93 -13.16 -13.23
C VAL A 120 18.35 -14.62 -13.00
N SER A 121 19.19 -14.89 -12.01
CA SER A 121 19.58 -16.27 -11.65
C SER A 121 18.40 -17.12 -11.16
N GLN A 122 17.38 -16.47 -10.58
CA GLN A 122 16.13 -17.10 -10.15
C GLN A 122 15.10 -17.20 -11.29
N GLY A 123 15.45 -16.79 -12.50
CA GLY A 123 14.61 -16.92 -13.70
C GLY A 123 13.58 -15.80 -13.89
N VAL A 124 13.67 -14.71 -13.12
CA VAL A 124 12.83 -13.51 -13.32
C VAL A 124 13.26 -12.83 -14.62
N LYS A 125 12.32 -12.74 -15.57
CA LYS A 125 12.48 -12.03 -16.84
C LYS A 125 11.77 -10.67 -16.76
N ASP A 126 12.19 -9.72 -17.59
CA ASP A 126 11.55 -8.40 -17.72
C ASP A 126 11.56 -7.56 -16.41
N ILE A 127 12.74 -7.46 -15.78
CA ILE A 127 12.91 -6.66 -14.54
C ILE A 127 12.84 -5.17 -14.87
N VAL A 128 11.64 -4.58 -14.71
CA VAL A 128 11.45 -3.14 -14.85
C VAL A 128 11.95 -2.44 -13.59
N LYS A 129 13.06 -1.71 -13.71
CA LYS A 129 13.53 -0.84 -12.61
C LYS A 129 12.94 0.56 -12.76
N LEU A 130 11.96 0.88 -11.93
CA LEU A 130 11.53 2.27 -11.78
C LEU A 130 12.40 2.96 -10.74
N ALA A 131 13.30 3.82 -11.22
CA ALA A 131 14.15 4.64 -10.39
C ALA A 131 13.79 6.11 -10.56
N ILE A 132 13.40 6.76 -9.46
CA ILE A 132 13.29 8.22 -9.41
C ILE A 132 14.63 8.75 -8.93
N VAL A 133 15.46 9.18 -9.88
CA VAL A 133 16.80 9.69 -9.61
C VAL A 133 16.75 11.20 -9.46
N PHE A 134 17.07 11.69 -8.27
CA PHE A 134 17.22 13.12 -7.98
C PHE A 134 18.70 13.51 -8.09
N CYS A 135 19.05 14.31 -9.09
CA CYS A 135 20.36 14.95 -9.19
C CYS A 135 20.16 16.44 -9.48
N GLY A 136 20.40 17.30 -8.47
CA GLY A 136 20.05 18.72 -8.56
C GLY A 136 18.53 18.96 -8.64
N LYS A 137 18.10 19.87 -9.52
CA LYS A 137 16.67 20.27 -9.71
C LYS A 137 15.91 19.44 -10.75
N LYS A 138 16.37 18.23 -11.10
CA LYS A 138 15.77 17.43 -12.20
C LYS A 138 15.47 16.00 -11.76
N LEU A 139 14.31 15.52 -12.20
CA LEU A 139 13.82 14.16 -12.03
C LEU A 139 14.23 13.33 -13.26
N TRP A 140 14.91 12.20 -13.06
CA TRP A 140 15.17 11.25 -14.14
C TRP A 140 14.40 9.96 -13.88
N LEU A 141 13.51 9.62 -14.80
CA LEU A 141 12.89 8.30 -14.91
C LEU A 141 13.77 7.46 -15.84
N LYS A 142 14.40 6.42 -15.30
CA LYS A 142 15.13 5.45 -16.12
C LYS A 142 14.27 4.20 -16.28
N TYR A 143 13.80 3.96 -17.50
CA TYR A 143 13.26 2.67 -17.92
C TYR A 143 14.43 1.79 -18.37
N ALA A 144 14.56 0.59 -17.81
CA ALA A 144 15.44 -0.47 -18.30
C ALA A 144 14.67 -1.79 -18.27
#